data_AF-A0A383DY38-F1
#
_entry.id   AF-A0A383DY38-F1
#
_cell.length_a   1.000
_cell.length_b   1.000
_cell.length_c   1.000
_cell.angle_alpha   90.00
_cell.angle_beta   90.00
_cell.angle_gamma   90.00
#
_symmetry.space_group_name_H-M   'P 1'
#
loop_
_entity.id
_entity.type
_entity.pdbx_description
1 polymer ?
#
loop_
_entity_poly.entity_id
_entity_poly.type
_entity_poly.pdbx_seq_one_letter_code
_entity_poly.pdbx_strand_id
1 'polypeptide(L)'
;MDDAAAVMRQIMSGEATQAQLGSFLTALRLKGESTEEIAGMATVMREFSLRVNVDGMLVDSVGTGGDGLGTFNISTAAALVAAGAGLKVAKHGNRAASGNC
;
A
#
# COMPACT_ATOMS: atom_id res chain seq x y z
N MET A 1 6.24 -6.21 -16.06
CA MET A 1 5.39 -6.74 -14.96
C MET A 1 6.13 -7.85 -14.23
N ASP A 2 6.62 -8.87 -14.94
CA ASP A 2 7.27 -10.05 -14.34
C ASP A 2 8.55 -9.74 -13.56
N ASP A 3 9.43 -8.88 -14.08
CA ASP A 3 10.68 -8.53 -13.39
C ASP A 3 10.44 -7.77 -12.07
N ALA A 4 9.54 -6.78 -12.08
CA ALA A 4 9.20 -6.00 -10.89
C ALA A 4 8.54 -6.88 -9.81
N ALA A 5 7.69 -7.83 -10.23
CA ALA A 5 7.14 -8.84 -9.32
C ALA A 5 8.22 -9.76 -8.75
N ALA A 6 9.16 -10.24 -9.56
CA ALA A 6 10.27 -11.06 -9.09
C ALA A 6 11.15 -10.34 -8.06
N VAL A 7 11.52 -9.08 -8.31
CA VAL A 7 12.28 -8.25 -7.37
C VAL A 7 11.49 -8.03 -6.08
N MET A 8 10.20 -7.70 -6.17
CA MET A 8 9.38 -7.54 -4.98
C MET A 8 9.28 -8.83 -4.15
N ARG A 9 9.28 -10.01 -4.81
CA ARG A 9 9.26 -11.30 -4.11
C ARG A 9 10.53 -11.54 -3.33
N GLN A 10 11.70 -11.22 -3.89
CA GLN A 10 12.99 -11.28 -3.20
C GLN A 10 13.05 -10.32 -2.00
N ILE A 11 12.47 -9.13 -2.13
CA ILE A 11 12.39 -8.17 -1.03
C ILE A 11 11.48 -8.72 0.09
N MET A 12 10.28 -9.21 -0.25
CA MET A 12 9.31 -9.72 0.72
C MET A 12 9.75 -11.04 1.38
N SER A 13 10.57 -11.86 0.72
CA SER A 13 11.16 -13.07 1.31
C SER A 13 12.40 -12.80 2.17
N GLY A 14 12.89 -11.56 2.21
CA GLY A 14 14.07 -11.19 2.98
C GLY A 14 15.41 -11.59 2.33
N GLU A 15 15.41 -11.94 1.05
CA GLU A 15 16.61 -12.32 0.30
C GLU A 15 17.44 -11.11 -0.15
N ALA A 16 16.81 -9.93 -0.27
CA ALA A 16 17.50 -8.70 -0.62
C ALA A 16 18.29 -8.13 0.58
N THR A 17 19.57 -7.84 0.38
CA THR A 17 20.37 -7.10 1.37
C THR A 17 19.87 -5.67 1.52
N GLN A 18 20.18 -5.03 2.66
CA GLN A 18 19.82 -3.63 2.90
C GLN A 18 20.41 -2.69 1.84
N ALA A 19 21.62 -2.96 1.36
CA ALA A 19 22.26 -2.17 0.31
C ALA A 19 21.51 -2.31 -1.04
N GLN A 20 21.09 -3.53 -1.40
CA GLN A 20 20.30 -3.77 -2.60
C GLN A 20 18.92 -3.10 -2.52
N LEU A 21 18.23 -3.21 -1.38
CA LEU A 21 16.93 -2.56 -1.17
C LEU A 21 17.04 -1.03 -1.29
N GLY A 22 18.02 -0.43 -0.60
CA GLY A 22 18.25 1.02 -0.66
C GLY A 22 18.59 1.50 -2.07
N SER A 23 19.45 0.76 -2.79
CA SER A 23 19.81 1.06 -4.18
C SER A 23 18.60 0.96 -5.11
N PHE A 24 17.81 -0.11 -5.00
CA PHE A 24 16.62 -0.33 -5.81
C PHE A 24 15.60 0.80 -5.62
N LEU A 25 15.26 1.15 -4.38
CA LEU A 25 14.31 2.23 -4.08
C LEU A 25 14.79 3.59 -4.60
N THR A 26 16.09 3.88 -4.46
CA THR A 26 16.68 5.12 -4.98
C THR A 26 16.63 5.16 -6.50
N ALA A 27 17.03 4.08 -7.17
CA ALA A 27 17.02 3.99 -8.63
C ALA A 27 15.60 4.08 -9.21
N LEU A 28 14.63 3.41 -8.57
CA LEU A 28 13.23 3.48 -8.97
C LEU A 28 12.69 4.91 -8.86
N ARG A 29 13.00 5.60 -7.75
CA ARG A 29 12.58 7.00 -7.55
C ARG A 29 13.18 7.95 -8.59
N LEU A 30 14.44 7.75 -8.97
CA LEU A 30 15.12 8.57 -9.99
C LEU A 30 14.57 8.30 -11.39
N LYS A 31 14.30 7.04 -11.72
CA LYS A 31 13.73 6.63 -13.01
C LYS A 31 12.27 7.09 -13.16
N GLY A 32 11.52 7.07 -12.06
CA GLY A 32 10.06 7.08 -12.05
C GLY A 32 9.51 5.67 -12.30
N GLU A 33 8.60 5.25 -11.44
CA GLU A 33 7.88 3.98 -11.58
C GLU A 33 6.82 4.02 -12.72
N SER A 34 6.69 2.92 -13.47
CA SER A 34 5.60 2.71 -14.43
C SER A 34 4.39 2.06 -13.76
N THR A 35 3.22 2.15 -14.41
CA THR A 35 1.98 1.50 -13.95
C THR A 35 2.14 -0.02 -13.82
N GLU A 36 2.85 -0.65 -14.74
CA GLU A 36 3.09 -2.10 -14.76
C GLU A 36 4.07 -2.53 -13.67
N GLU A 37 5.05 -1.70 -13.33
CA GLU A 37 5.98 -1.94 -12.22
C GLU A 37 5.23 -1.85 -10.89
N ILE A 38 4.44 -0.80 -10.68
CA ILE A 38 3.62 -0.64 -9.47
C ILE A 38 2.66 -1.83 -9.33
N ALA A 39 1.93 -2.19 -10.39
CA ALA A 39 0.98 -3.29 -10.36
C ALA A 39 1.66 -4.65 -10.06
N GLY A 40 2.83 -4.90 -10.66
CA GLY A 40 3.64 -6.10 -10.42
C GLY A 40 4.08 -6.22 -8.97
N MET A 41 4.64 -5.14 -8.41
CA MET A 41 5.06 -5.11 -7.01
C MET A 41 3.86 -5.26 -6.05
N ALA A 42 2.78 -4.51 -6.28
CA ALA A 42 1.57 -4.57 -5.45
C ALA A 42 0.94 -5.97 -5.44
N THR A 43 0.97 -6.68 -6.57
CA THR A 43 0.48 -8.07 -6.68
C THR A 43 1.24 -8.98 -5.73
N VAL A 44 2.56 -8.89 -5.72
CA VAL A 44 3.40 -9.71 -4.84
C VAL A 44 3.26 -9.31 -3.38
N MET A 45 3.18 -8.02 -3.06
CA MET A 45 2.90 -7.58 -1.69
C MET A 45 1.58 -8.17 -1.18
N ARG A 46 0.56 -8.28 -2.04
CA ARG A 46 -0.70 -8.95 -1.71
C ARG A 46 -0.53 -10.44 -1.53
N GLU A 47 0.32 -11.15 -2.28
CA GLU A 47 0.60 -12.59 -2.06
C GLU A 47 1.09 -12.89 -0.65
N PHE A 48 1.92 -12.00 -0.09
CA PHE A 48 2.48 -12.12 1.25
C PHE A 48 1.56 -11.57 2.36
N SER A 49 0.44 -10.95 2.01
CA SER A 49 -0.49 -10.41 3.02
C SER A 49 -1.29 -11.52 3.70
N LEU A 50 -1.65 -11.30 4.96
CA LEU A 50 -2.70 -12.10 5.58
C LEU A 50 -4.00 -11.95 4.77
N ARG A 51 -4.76 -13.05 4.67
CA ARG A 51 -6.02 -13.09 3.93
C ARG A 51 -7.21 -12.91 4.85
N VAL A 52 -8.11 -12.01 4.48
CA VAL A 52 -9.42 -11.85 5.08
C VAL A 52 -10.45 -12.00 3.96
N ASN A 53 -11.21 -13.09 4.00
CA ASN A 53 -12.18 -13.42 2.96
C ASN A 53 -13.55 -12.87 3.37
N VAL A 54 -14.12 -12.00 2.54
CA VAL A 54 -15.46 -11.41 2.75
C VAL A 54 -16.18 -11.40 1.41
N ASP A 55 -17.43 -11.86 1.40
CA ASP A 55 -18.21 -11.92 0.18
C ASP A 55 -18.83 -10.57 -0.19
N GLY A 56 -18.89 -10.31 -1.49
CA GLY A 56 -19.51 -9.13 -2.09
C GLY A 56 -18.55 -7.97 -2.31
N MET A 57 -19.10 -6.85 -2.80
CA MET A 57 -18.33 -5.65 -3.09
C MET A 57 -17.88 -4.96 -1.80
N LEU A 58 -16.58 -4.68 -1.72
CA LEU A 58 -15.97 -3.92 -0.63
C LEU A 58 -15.48 -2.57 -1.15
N VAL A 59 -15.50 -1.57 -0.29
CA VAL A 59 -14.95 -0.24 -0.55
C VAL A 59 -13.79 0.02 0.40
N ASP A 60 -12.71 0.60 -0.13
CA ASP A 60 -11.59 1.12 0.64
C ASP A 60 -11.48 2.64 0.43
N SER A 61 -11.25 3.36 1.52
CA SER A 61 -11.01 4.80 1.54
C SER A 61 -9.64 5.00 2.17
N VAL A 62 -8.59 5.01 1.36
CA VAL A 62 -7.20 5.09 1.81
C VAL A 62 -6.40 6.02 0.89
N GLY A 63 -5.37 6.65 1.47
CA GLY A 63 -4.40 7.44 0.73
C GLY A 63 -2.99 6.93 1.02
N THR A 64 -2.03 7.32 0.20
CA THR A 64 -0.61 7.01 0.40
C THR A 64 -0.03 7.68 1.65
N GLY A 65 -0.65 8.79 2.09
CA GLY A 65 -0.09 9.66 3.12
C GLY A 65 1.11 10.47 2.60
N GLY A 66 1.76 11.22 3.50
CA GLY A 66 2.97 11.99 3.19
C GLY A 66 2.74 13.35 2.53
N ASP A 67 1.51 13.87 2.55
CA ASP A 67 1.19 15.20 2.01
C ASP A 67 1.65 16.37 2.91
N GLY A 68 2.02 16.08 4.16
CA GLY A 68 2.47 17.07 5.14
C GLY A 68 1.38 18.02 5.63
N LEU A 69 0.11 17.77 5.30
CA LEU A 69 -0.99 18.70 5.59
C LEU A 69 -1.49 18.60 7.04
N GLY A 70 -1.11 17.55 7.78
CA GLY A 70 -1.50 17.38 9.17
C GLY A 70 -3.02 17.33 9.38
N THR A 71 -3.77 16.94 8.34
CA THR A 71 -5.22 16.81 8.44
C THR A 71 -5.57 15.76 9.48
N PHE A 72 -6.71 15.91 10.14
CA PHE A 72 -7.26 14.82 10.94
C PHE A 72 -7.54 13.58 10.06
N ASN A 73 -7.90 12.45 10.67
CA ASN A 73 -8.15 11.18 9.99
C ASN A 73 -9.42 11.19 9.09
N ILE A 74 -9.45 12.06 8.07
CA ILE A 74 -10.57 12.30 7.15
C ILE A 74 -10.97 11.00 6.45
N SER A 75 -10.00 10.24 5.93
CA SER A 75 -10.28 8.98 5.22
C SER A 75 -10.94 7.93 6.12
N THR A 76 -10.60 7.93 7.43
CA THR A 76 -11.22 7.06 8.43
C THR A 76 -12.64 7.51 8.76
N ALA A 77 -12.86 8.82 8.97
CA ALA A 77 -14.19 9.36 9.18
C ALA A 77 -15.10 9.06 7.97
N ALA A 78 -14.60 9.26 6.75
CA ALA A 78 -15.32 8.95 5.51
C ALA A 78 -15.67 7.46 5.40
N ALA A 79 -14.77 6.55 5.77
CA ALA A 79 -15.02 5.11 5.81
C ALA A 79 -16.17 4.76 6.78
N LEU A 80 -16.23 5.38 7.97
CA LEU A 80 -17.31 5.16 8.93
C LEU A 80 -18.65 5.69 8.42
N VAL A 81 -18.66 6.86 7.79
CA VAL A 81 -19.87 7.42 7.16
C VAL A 81 -20.38 6.51 6.03
N ALA A 82 -19.48 6.04 5.15
CA ALA A 82 -19.82 5.11 4.07
C ALA A 82 -20.40 3.79 4.60
N ALA A 83 -19.84 3.26 5.69
CA ALA A 83 -20.39 2.08 6.36
C ALA A 83 -21.79 2.35 6.95
N GLY A 84 -22.00 3.51 7.58
CA GLY A 84 -23.30 3.95 8.08
C GLY A 84 -24.35 4.14 6.98
N ALA A 85 -23.92 4.45 5.76
CA ALA A 85 -24.77 4.53 4.57
C ALA A 85 -25.09 3.15 3.94
N GLY A 86 -24.59 2.04 4.51
CA GLY A 86 -24.91 0.68 4.09
C GLY A 86 -23.86 0.01 3.19
N LEU A 87 -22.70 0.63 2.95
CA LEU A 87 -21.61 -0.01 2.20
C LEU A 87 -20.80 -0.96 3.09
N LYS A 88 -20.30 -2.06 2.52
CA LYS A 88 -19.30 -2.89 3.18
C LYS A 88 -17.92 -2.24 3.00
N VAL A 89 -17.32 -1.80 4.10
CA VAL A 89 -16.04 -1.06 4.07
C VAL A 89 -14.92 -1.93 4.66
N ALA A 90 -13.84 -2.10 3.89
CA ALA A 90 -12.61 -2.74 4.33
C ALA A 90 -11.46 -1.75 4.16
N LYS A 91 -11.24 -0.93 5.19
CA LYS A 91 -10.25 0.15 5.13
C LYS A 91 -8.85 -0.36 5.51
N HIS A 92 -7.88 -0.18 4.61
CA HIS A 92 -6.47 -0.35 4.97
C HIS A 92 -5.94 0.90 5.69
N GLY A 93 -5.00 0.70 6.63
CA GLY A 93 -4.44 1.78 7.41
C GLY A 93 -3.20 1.39 8.21
N ASN A 94 -2.46 2.39 8.66
CA ASN A 94 -1.29 2.26 9.52
C ASN A 94 -1.24 3.45 10.50
N ARG A 95 -0.34 3.40 11.49
CA ARG A 95 0.03 4.58 12.30
C ARG A 95 0.79 5.59 11.43
N ALA A 96 0.71 6.88 11.77
CA ALA A 96 1.53 7.88 11.09
C ALA A 96 3.02 7.54 11.12
N ALA A 97 3.65 7.64 9.95
CA ALA A 97 5.10 7.64 9.83
C ALA A 97 5.71 8.98 10.28
N SER A 98 4.95 10.07 10.18
CA SER A 98 5.32 11.43 10.60
C SER A 98 4.06 12.20 11.06
N GLY A 99 3.93 12.45 12.37
CA GLY A 99 2.77 13.16 12.95
C GLY A 99 2.21 12.49 14.21
N ASN A 100 1.15 13.08 14.79
CA ASN A 100 0.54 12.64 16.07
C ASN A 100 -0.62 11.66 15.93
N CYS A 101 -1.01 11.27 14.71
CA CYS A 101 -2.21 10.45 14.44
C CYS A 101 -1.91 9.42 13.35
#